data_AF-A0A7V3FKK4-F1
#
_entry.id   AF-A0A7V3FKK4-F1
#
_cell.length_a   1.000
_cell.length_b   1.000
_cell.length_c   1.000
_cell.angle_alpha   90.00
_cell.angle_beta   90.00
_cell.angle_gamma   90.00
#
_symmetry.space_group_name_H-M   'P 1'
#
loop_
_entity.id
_entity.type
_entity.pdbx_description
1 polymer ?
#
loop_
_entity_poly.entity_id
_entity_poly.type
_entity_poly.pdbx_seq_one_letter_code
_entity_poly.pdbx_strand_id
1 'polypeptide(L)'
;MRRIAVTLGILASLSACGGWDAYLREPNVYESLSPPYRISFATEIDAQQGDFNALALAVEMWNDAHEGLLVIDRDPTANFLIYIGPYEDLLEDARAGSLRFPEGQICAIYLPTEVASDFPVIAHEIGHCLGFDHTQNAGSIMYEEPGDASLISPDIVEVLAQLVENGVSE
;
A
#
# COMPACT_ATOMS: atom_id res chain seq x y z
N MET A 1 -22.04 -23.99 24.15
CA MET A 1 -21.46 -23.24 23.01
C MET A 1 -20.57 -22.14 23.59
N ARG A 2 -19.24 -22.27 23.46
CA ARG A 2 -18.27 -21.25 23.89
C ARG A 2 -18.17 -20.22 22.77
N ARG A 3 -18.48 -18.95 23.05
CA ARG A 3 -18.19 -17.83 22.15
C ARG A 3 -16.72 -17.46 22.37
N ILE A 4 -15.89 -17.64 21.35
CA ILE A 4 -14.51 -17.15 21.32
C ILE A 4 -14.63 -15.66 20.94
N ALA A 5 -14.31 -14.78 21.89
CA ALA A 5 -14.12 -13.37 21.61
C ALA A 5 -12.70 -13.21 21.05
N VAL A 6 -12.59 -12.90 19.76
CA VAL A 6 -11.33 -12.47 19.16
C VAL A 6 -11.24 -10.97 19.40
N THR A 7 -10.40 -10.57 20.35
CA THR A 7 -10.06 -9.17 20.58
C THR A 7 -9.08 -8.76 19.47
N LEU A 8 -9.59 -8.11 18.42
CA LEU A 8 -8.74 -7.47 17.40
C LEU A 8 -8.05 -6.26 18.05
N GLY A 9 -6.74 -6.36 18.28
CA GLY A 9 -5.90 -5.23 18.64
C GLY A 9 -5.60 -4.42 17.38
N ILE A 10 -6.48 -3.49 17.01
CA ILE A 10 -6.22 -2.53 15.93
C ILE A 10 -5.27 -1.47 16.49
N LEU A 11 -3.98 -1.55 16.13
CA LEU A 11 -3.07 -0.43 16.25
C LEU A 11 -3.33 0.52 15.06
N ALA A 12 -4.31 1.41 15.22
CA ALA A 12 -4.46 2.55 14.32
C ALA A 12 -3.31 3.53 14.63
N SER A 13 -2.30 3.58 13.77
CA SER A 13 -1.26 4.59 13.90
C SER A 13 -1.73 5.90 13.27
N LEU A 14 -2.25 6.80 14.11
CA LEU A 14 -2.42 8.21 13.77
C LEU A 14 -1.03 8.86 13.72
N SER A 15 -0.49 9.06 12.53
CA SER A 15 0.83 9.66 12.33
C SER A 15 0.75 11.18 12.54
N ALA A 16 1.34 11.65 13.63
CA ALA A 16 1.55 13.06 13.91
C ALA A 16 2.68 13.61 13.00
N CYS A 17 2.40 14.70 12.29
CA CYS A 17 3.38 15.41 11.46
C CYS A 17 4.60 15.84 12.29
N GLY A 18 5.78 15.34 11.94
CA GLY A 18 6.98 15.60 12.73
C GLY A 18 8.31 15.30 12.06
N GLY A 19 8.47 15.65 10.77
CA GLY A 19 9.77 15.86 10.11
C GLY A 19 10.70 14.66 9.92
N TRP A 20 11.60 14.80 8.94
CA TRP A 20 12.77 13.97 8.62
C TRP A 20 12.50 12.72 7.77
N ASP A 21 12.75 12.86 6.46
CA ASP A 21 13.07 11.84 5.45
C ASP A 21 12.14 10.61 5.34
N ALA A 22 12.13 9.93 4.19
CA ALA A 22 11.31 8.74 3.98
C ALA A 22 11.79 7.59 4.88
N TYR A 23 11.34 7.56 6.14
CA TYR A 23 11.65 6.50 7.08
C TYR A 23 10.78 5.28 6.79
N LEU A 24 11.40 4.11 6.74
CA LEU A 24 10.71 2.85 6.87
C LEU A 24 10.36 2.64 8.35
N ARG A 25 9.14 2.17 8.63
CA ARG A 25 8.76 1.74 9.99
C ARG A 25 9.13 0.28 10.23
N GLU A 26 9.76 -0.01 11.37
CA GLU A 26 9.85 -1.36 11.94
C GLU A 26 8.60 -1.73 12.77
N PRO A 27 8.15 -3.00 12.76
CA PRO A 27 8.63 -4.09 11.92
C PRO A 27 8.04 -3.96 10.51
N ASN A 28 8.92 -3.90 9.52
CA ASN A 28 8.51 -3.81 8.14
C ASN A 28 8.13 -5.21 7.66
N VAL A 29 6.94 -5.38 7.10
CA VAL A 29 6.43 -6.68 6.63
C VAL A 29 7.39 -7.32 5.60
N TYR A 30 8.19 -6.48 4.93
CA TYR A 30 9.15 -6.84 3.88
C TYR A 30 10.41 -7.55 4.32
N GLU A 31 10.79 -7.55 5.60
CA GLU A 31 11.96 -8.33 6.02
C GLU A 31 11.78 -9.84 5.79
N SER A 32 10.55 -10.27 5.54
CA SER A 32 10.16 -11.68 5.43
C SER A 32 9.55 -12.06 4.07
N LEU A 33 9.49 -11.12 3.13
CA LEU A 33 8.96 -11.33 1.78
C LEU A 33 9.97 -10.86 0.75
N SER A 34 10.20 -11.67 -0.28
CA SER A 34 10.96 -11.25 -1.47
C SER A 34 10.00 -10.92 -2.61
N PRO A 35 10.27 -9.87 -3.41
CA PRO A 35 9.47 -9.58 -4.60
C PRO A 35 9.53 -10.75 -5.62
N PRO A 36 8.53 -10.86 -6.53
CA PRO A 36 7.42 -9.92 -6.72
C PRO A 36 6.36 -10.01 -5.62
N TYR A 37 5.92 -8.86 -5.10
CA TYR A 37 4.74 -8.81 -4.23
C TYR A 37 3.47 -8.89 -5.07
N ARG A 38 2.51 -9.67 -4.59
CA ARG A 38 1.23 -9.86 -5.25
C ARG A 38 0.25 -8.82 -4.75
N ILE A 39 -0.41 -8.13 -5.67
CA ILE A 39 -1.50 -7.20 -5.36
C ILE A 39 -2.80 -7.66 -6.00
N SER A 40 -3.89 -7.64 -5.24
CA SER A 40 -5.21 -8.04 -5.70
C SER A 40 -6.31 -7.17 -5.10
N PHE A 41 -7.48 -7.19 -5.73
CA PHE A 41 -8.71 -6.77 -5.07
C PHE A 41 -9.14 -7.85 -4.08
N ALA A 42 -9.57 -7.44 -2.89
CA ALA A 42 -9.85 -8.36 -1.80
C ALA A 42 -11.06 -9.26 -2.07
N THR A 43 -12.04 -8.77 -2.83
CA THR A 43 -13.23 -9.53 -3.25
C THR A 43 -13.57 -9.32 -4.71
N GLU A 44 -14.45 -10.18 -5.24
CA GLU A 44 -15.01 -10.00 -6.58
C GLU A 44 -15.83 -8.71 -6.71
N ILE A 45 -16.47 -8.25 -5.63
CA ILE A 45 -17.21 -6.99 -5.60
C ILE A 45 -16.23 -5.81 -5.73
N ASP A 46 -15.14 -5.84 -4.97
CA ASP A 46 -14.07 -4.85 -5.08
C ASP A 46 -13.51 -4.82 -6.51
N ALA A 47 -13.26 -5.99 -7.10
CA ALA A 47 -12.78 -6.08 -8.48
C ALA A 47 -13.76 -5.51 -9.53
N GLN A 48 -15.08 -5.55 -9.26
CA GLN A 48 -16.09 -4.96 -10.14
C GLN A 48 -16.21 -3.44 -9.98
N GLN A 49 -15.90 -2.93 -8.78
CA GLN A 49 -15.95 -1.50 -8.46
C GLN A 49 -14.64 -0.78 -8.76
N GLY A 50 -13.52 -1.50 -8.70
CA GLY A 50 -12.19 -0.97 -8.94
C GLY A 50 -11.89 -0.79 -10.42
N ASP A 51 -10.98 0.15 -10.70
CA ASP A 51 -10.45 0.33 -12.04
C ASP A 51 -9.13 -0.44 -12.19
N PHE A 52 -9.19 -1.58 -12.89
CA PHE A 52 -7.99 -2.37 -13.20
C PHE A 52 -6.96 -1.60 -14.03
N ASN A 53 -7.36 -0.60 -14.83
CA ASN A 53 -6.41 0.22 -15.57
C ASN A 53 -5.66 1.16 -14.63
N ALA A 54 -6.35 1.79 -13.68
CA ALA A 54 -5.72 2.63 -12.67
C ALA A 54 -4.76 1.83 -11.79
N LEU A 55 -5.17 0.62 -11.37
CA LEU A 55 -4.29 -0.31 -10.67
C LEU A 55 -3.07 -0.72 -11.51
N ALA A 56 -3.26 -1.01 -12.79
CA ALA A 56 -2.16 -1.36 -13.69
C ALA A 56 -1.15 -0.22 -13.85
N LEU A 57 -1.62 1.03 -13.98
CA LEU A 57 -0.74 2.20 -14.06
C LEU A 57 0.03 2.42 -12.74
N ALA A 58 -0.62 2.24 -11.60
CA ALA A 58 0.04 2.32 -10.30
C ALA A 58 1.13 1.24 -10.14
N VAL A 59 0.83 0.00 -10.54
CA VAL A 59 1.80 -1.11 -10.52
C VAL A 59 2.95 -0.87 -11.50
N GLU A 60 2.67 -0.36 -12.70
CA GLU A 60 3.69 0.01 -13.69
C GLU A 60 4.64 1.07 -13.13
N MET A 61 4.11 2.13 -12.50
CA MET A 61 4.94 3.18 -11.88
C MET A 61 5.94 2.62 -10.85
N TRP A 62 5.52 1.68 -10.00
CA TRP A 62 6.41 1.04 -9.03
C TRP A 62 7.39 0.07 -9.67
N ASN A 63 6.97 -0.64 -10.73
CA ASN A 63 7.85 -1.53 -11.50
C ASN A 63 8.89 -0.77 -12.34
N ASP A 64 8.60 0.46 -12.77
CA ASP A 64 9.58 1.34 -13.42
C ASP A 64 10.67 1.79 -12.43
N ALA A 65 10.33 1.93 -11.15
CA ALA A 65 11.29 2.23 -10.09
C ALA A 65 12.14 1.01 -9.72
N HIS A 66 11.56 -0.19 -9.74
CA HIS A 66 12.29 -1.45 -9.60
C HIS A 66 11.61 -2.57 -10.39
N GLU A 67 12.30 -3.11 -11.39
CA GLU A 67 11.73 -4.13 -12.27
C GLU A 67 11.22 -5.35 -11.46
N GLY A 68 10.00 -5.78 -11.76
CA GLY A 68 9.40 -6.98 -11.17
C GLY A 68 9.04 -6.85 -9.68
N LEU A 69 8.93 -5.64 -9.13
CA LEU A 69 8.56 -5.41 -7.73
C LEU A 69 7.14 -5.92 -7.42
N LEU A 70 6.18 -5.65 -8.31
CA LEU A 70 4.75 -5.92 -8.11
C LEU A 70 4.16 -6.71 -9.28
N VAL A 71 3.26 -7.63 -8.96
CA VAL A 71 2.44 -8.35 -9.94
C VAL A 71 0.98 -8.31 -9.51
N ILE A 72 0.09 -7.97 -10.46
CA ILE A 72 -1.35 -8.07 -10.24
C ILE A 72 -1.72 -9.55 -10.24
N ASP A 73 -2.20 -10.04 -9.11
CA ASP A 73 -2.75 -11.37 -8.94
C ASP A 73 -4.27 -11.26 -8.72
N ARG A 74 -5.05 -12.25 -9.16
CA ARG A 74 -6.49 -12.34 -8.85
C ARG A 74 -6.76 -13.30 -7.68
N ASP A 75 -5.69 -13.79 -7.06
CA ASP A 75 -5.74 -14.65 -5.90
C ASP A 75 -5.90 -13.83 -4.60
N PRO A 76 -6.90 -14.15 -3.74
CA PRO A 76 -7.08 -13.48 -2.44
C PRO A 76 -5.97 -13.79 -1.42
N THR A 77 -4.98 -14.62 -1.75
CA THR A 77 -3.76 -14.84 -0.96
C THR A 77 -2.64 -13.85 -1.31
N ALA A 78 -2.94 -12.80 -2.08
CA ALA A 78 -2.02 -11.72 -2.39
C ALA A 78 -1.48 -11.03 -1.13
N ASN A 79 -0.26 -10.53 -1.22
CA ASN A 79 0.39 -9.78 -0.14
C ASN A 79 -0.34 -8.44 0.09
N PHE A 80 -0.87 -7.83 -0.96
CA PHE A 80 -1.50 -6.52 -0.94
C PHE A 80 -2.96 -6.69 -1.38
N LEU A 81 -3.90 -6.33 -0.51
CA LEU A 81 -5.33 -6.52 -0.72
C LEU A 81 -6.05 -5.18 -0.77
N ILE A 82 -6.67 -4.85 -1.90
CA ILE A 82 -7.43 -3.62 -2.09
C ILE A 82 -8.90 -3.87 -1.79
N TYR A 83 -9.42 -3.13 -0.82
CA TYR A 83 -10.83 -3.07 -0.43
C TYR A 83 -11.43 -1.77 -0.94
N ILE A 84 -12.60 -1.84 -1.58
CA ILE A 84 -13.33 -0.68 -2.05
C ILE A 84 -14.67 -0.64 -1.33
N GLY A 85 -15.00 0.49 -0.74
CA GLY A 85 -16.27 0.61 -0.03
C GLY A 85 -16.66 2.04 0.27
N PRO A 86 -17.91 2.26 0.70
CA PRO A 86 -18.36 3.57 1.12
C PRO A 86 -17.64 4.00 2.40
N TYR A 87 -17.45 5.31 2.52
CA TYR A 87 -16.74 6.01 3.60
C TYR A 87 -17.22 5.65 5.02
N GLU A 88 -18.47 5.21 5.15
CA GLU A 88 -19.14 5.00 6.44
C GLU A 88 -18.83 3.63 7.09
N ASP A 89 -18.24 2.70 6.35
CA ASP A 89 -18.21 1.28 6.76
C ASP A 89 -16.98 0.86 7.59
N LEU A 90 -15.91 1.66 7.68
CA LEU A 90 -14.67 1.21 8.33
C LEU A 90 -14.04 2.18 9.33
N LEU A 91 -14.06 3.50 9.10
CA LEU A 91 -13.46 4.50 9.98
C LEU A 91 -14.18 5.85 9.82
N GLU A 92 -14.73 6.41 10.90
CA GLU A 92 -15.14 7.82 10.92
C GLU A 92 -13.92 8.66 10.53
N ASP A 93 -14.01 9.37 9.40
CA ASP A 93 -12.96 10.20 8.78
C ASP A 93 -11.94 9.52 7.82
N ALA A 94 -12.13 8.27 7.39
CA ALA A 94 -11.15 7.61 6.49
C ALA A 94 -11.04 8.22 5.09
N ARG A 95 -9.90 8.88 4.83
CA ARG A 95 -9.33 9.00 3.48
C ARG A 95 -8.90 7.61 2.98
N ALA A 96 -8.47 7.51 1.71
CA ALA A 96 -7.71 6.35 1.28
C ALA A 96 -6.57 6.08 2.27
N GLY A 97 -6.26 4.81 2.50
CA GLY A 97 -5.30 4.44 3.52
C GLY A 97 -4.91 2.99 3.44
N SER A 98 -3.83 2.63 4.12
CA SER A 98 -3.35 1.26 4.20
C SER A 98 -3.10 0.81 5.63
N LEU A 99 -3.32 -0.49 5.86
CA LEU A 99 -3.13 -1.15 7.14
C LEU A 99 -2.26 -2.40 6.94
N ARG A 100 -1.15 -2.44 7.66
CA ARG A 100 -0.19 -3.55 7.61
C ARG A 100 -0.50 -4.56 8.72
N PHE A 101 -0.48 -5.85 8.39
CA PHE A 101 -0.64 -6.97 9.30
C PHE A 101 0.65 -7.81 9.30
N PRO A 102 1.62 -7.52 10.18
CA PRO A 102 2.95 -8.16 10.16
C PRO A 102 2.90 -9.69 10.28
N GLU A 103 1.97 -10.20 11.08
CA GLU A 103 1.81 -11.63 11.33
C GLU A 103 1.23 -12.39 10.12
N GLY A 104 0.47 -11.69 9.27
CA GLY A 104 -0.16 -12.25 8.08
C GLY A 104 0.63 -11.99 6.81
N GLN A 105 1.71 -11.20 6.87
CA GLN A 105 2.42 -10.71 5.69
C GLN A 105 1.51 -10.03 4.65
N ILE A 106 0.45 -9.39 5.15
CA ILE A 106 -0.59 -8.76 4.34
C ILE A 106 -0.60 -7.26 4.61
N CYS A 107 -0.75 -6.47 3.55
CA CYS A 107 -1.13 -5.08 3.61
C CYS A 107 -2.53 -4.91 2.99
N ALA A 108 -3.48 -4.37 3.74
CA ALA A 108 -4.78 -3.99 3.22
C ALA A 108 -4.75 -2.52 2.79
N ILE A 109 -5.20 -2.23 1.59
CA ILE A 109 -5.43 -0.88 1.08
C ILE A 109 -6.94 -0.66 1.05
N TYR A 110 -7.40 0.42 1.64
CA TYR A 110 -8.79 0.84 1.55
C TYR A 110 -8.89 2.05 0.62
N LEU A 111 -9.81 1.96 -0.35
CA LEU A 111 -10.12 3.04 -1.28
C LEU A 111 -11.62 3.37 -1.18
N PRO A 112 -11.98 4.61 -0.86
CA PRO A 112 -13.34 5.09 -1.11
C PRO A 112 -13.72 4.93 -2.58
N THR A 113 -14.99 4.62 -2.85
CA THR A 113 -15.48 4.40 -4.23
C THR A 113 -15.19 5.59 -5.15
N GLU A 114 -15.18 6.81 -4.61
CA GLU A 114 -14.94 8.05 -5.35
C GLU A 114 -13.51 8.19 -5.90
N VAL A 115 -12.54 7.50 -5.28
CA VAL A 115 -11.12 7.54 -5.65
C VAL A 115 -10.59 6.18 -6.12
N ALA A 116 -11.47 5.17 -6.27
CA ALA A 116 -11.09 3.82 -6.69
C ALA A 116 -10.55 3.72 -8.14
N SER A 117 -10.64 4.81 -8.91
CA SER A 117 -10.05 4.97 -10.25
C SER A 117 -8.93 6.01 -10.30
N ASP A 118 -8.53 6.58 -9.17
CA ASP A 118 -7.50 7.61 -9.07
C ASP A 118 -6.13 6.93 -8.96
N PHE A 119 -5.40 6.85 -10.08
CA PHE A 119 -4.13 6.11 -10.12
C PHE A 119 -3.09 6.70 -9.14
N PRO A 120 -2.92 8.03 -9.01
CA PRO A 120 -1.96 8.58 -8.05
C PRO A 120 -2.25 8.18 -6.61
N VAL A 121 -3.52 8.17 -6.20
CA VAL A 121 -3.94 7.71 -4.87
C VAL A 121 -3.64 6.21 -4.70
N ILE A 122 -3.96 5.38 -5.70
CA ILE A 122 -3.66 3.93 -5.63
C ILE A 122 -2.15 3.70 -5.49
N ALA A 123 -1.34 4.39 -6.30
CA ALA A 123 0.12 4.26 -6.25
C ALA A 123 0.69 4.73 -4.90
N HIS A 124 0.15 5.79 -4.33
CA HIS A 124 0.51 6.29 -3.00
C HIS A 124 0.25 5.25 -1.90
N GLU A 125 -0.94 4.65 -1.88
CA GLU A 125 -1.26 3.62 -0.88
C GLU A 125 -0.43 2.35 -1.03
N ILE A 126 -0.07 1.99 -2.27
CA ILE A 126 0.90 0.92 -2.51
C ILE A 126 2.25 1.27 -1.89
N GLY A 127 2.69 2.54 -1.96
CA GLY A 127 3.92 3.01 -1.32
C GLY A 127 3.90 2.88 0.19
N HIS A 128 2.77 3.21 0.82
CA HIS A 128 2.59 2.96 2.25
C HIS A 128 2.62 1.49 2.59
N CYS A 129 2.01 0.65 1.75
CA CYS A 129 2.18 -0.77 1.89
C CYS A 129 3.67 -1.10 1.83
N LEU A 130 4.41 -0.71 0.78
CA LEU A 130 5.86 -0.91 0.58
C LEU A 130 6.75 -0.35 1.70
N GLY A 131 6.17 0.39 2.64
CA GLY A 131 6.80 0.78 3.89
C GLY A 131 7.19 2.25 3.95
N PHE A 132 6.92 3.02 2.90
CA PHE A 132 7.23 4.44 2.83
C PHE A 132 6.21 5.28 3.62
N ASP A 133 6.70 6.25 4.37
CA ASP A 133 5.85 7.27 4.98
C ASP A 133 5.66 8.48 4.05
N HIS A 134 4.75 9.38 4.41
CA HIS A 134 4.56 10.62 3.67
C HIS A 134 5.87 11.43 3.60
N THR A 135 6.07 12.11 2.47
CA THR A 135 7.13 13.11 2.29
C THR A 135 6.54 14.52 2.20
N GLN A 136 7.39 15.52 2.46
CA GLN A 136 7.05 16.94 2.25
C GLN A 136 7.31 17.40 0.81
N ASN A 137 7.90 16.55 -0.04
CA ASN A 137 8.14 16.85 -1.44
C ASN A 137 6.85 16.70 -2.26
N ALA A 138 6.22 17.81 -2.61
CA ALA A 138 4.99 17.86 -3.40
C ALA A 138 5.09 17.21 -4.80
N GLY A 139 6.29 16.96 -5.33
CA GLY A 139 6.49 16.23 -6.59
C GLY A 139 6.60 14.71 -6.44
N SER A 140 6.63 14.19 -5.21
CA SER A 140 6.73 12.75 -4.96
C SER A 140 5.35 12.10 -4.93
N ILE A 141 5.28 10.82 -5.29
CA ILE A 141 4.06 10.02 -5.11
C ILE A 141 3.69 9.89 -3.63
N MET A 142 4.67 9.95 -2.72
CA MET A 142 4.44 9.84 -1.28
C MET A 142 4.09 11.18 -0.63
N TYR A 143 3.79 12.23 -1.39
CA TYR A 143 3.23 13.46 -0.83
C TYR A 143 1.80 13.21 -0.32
N GLU A 144 1.37 13.87 0.76
CA GLU A 144 0.06 13.66 1.41
C GLU A 144 -1.14 13.78 0.46
N GLU A 145 -1.02 14.60 -0.59
CA GLU A 145 -2.04 14.76 -1.63
C GLU A 145 -1.38 14.59 -3.01
N PRO A 146 -1.12 13.35 -3.46
CA PRO A 146 -0.44 13.10 -4.72
C PRO A 146 -1.30 13.57 -5.91
N GLY A 147 -0.65 14.07 -6.96
CA GLY A 147 -1.34 14.47 -8.19
C GLY A 147 -0.84 13.67 -9.40
N ASP A 148 -1.46 13.89 -10.56
CA ASP A 148 -1.12 13.19 -11.81
C ASP A 148 0.36 13.34 -12.25
N ALA A 149 1.02 14.40 -11.79
CA ALA A 149 2.43 14.69 -12.09
C ALA A 149 3.41 14.16 -11.03
N SER A 150 2.90 13.53 -9.95
CA SER A 150 3.73 12.94 -8.91
C SER A 150 4.50 11.74 -9.45
N LEU A 151 5.74 11.57 -9.00
CA LEU A 151 6.64 10.50 -9.44
C LEU A 151 7.24 9.76 -8.25
N ILE A 152 7.74 8.54 -8.48
CA ILE A 152 8.64 7.90 -7.51
C ILE A 152 9.92 8.74 -7.44
N SER A 153 10.20 9.30 -6.27
CA SER A 153 11.37 10.17 -6.10
C SER A 153 12.67 9.34 -6.04
N PRO A 154 13.83 9.89 -6.45
CA PRO A 154 15.07 9.11 -6.54
C PRO A 154 15.54 8.47 -5.22
N ASP A 155 15.22 9.09 -4.09
CA ASP A 155 15.46 8.57 -2.74
C ASP A 155 14.65 7.28 -2.47
N ILE A 156 13.41 7.22 -2.92
CA ILE A 156 12.58 6.01 -2.83
C ILE A 156 13.18 4.88 -3.68
N VAL A 157 13.65 5.20 -4.89
CA VAL A 157 14.31 4.22 -5.78
C VAL A 157 15.56 3.62 -5.12
N GLU A 158 16.38 4.45 -4.49
CA GLU A 158 17.59 4.00 -3.78
C GLU A 158 17.25 3.07 -2.61
N VAL A 159 16.24 3.43 -1.81
CA VAL A 159 15.78 2.59 -0.69
C VAL A 159 15.20 1.27 -1.18
N LEU A 160 14.41 1.28 -2.27
CA LEU A 160 13.86 0.05 -2.86
C LEU A 160 14.97 -0.91 -3.28
N ALA A 161 16.01 -0.42 -3.98
CA ALA A 161 17.14 -1.25 -4.39
C ALA A 161 17.82 -1.93 -3.19
N GLN A 162 18.04 -1.17 -2.10
CA GLN A 162 18.62 -1.71 -0.86
C GLN A 162 17.72 -2.75 -0.19
N LEU A 163 16.41 -2.51 -0.14
CA LEU A 163 15.45 -3.45 0.45
C LEU A 163 15.41 -4.78 -0.30
N VAL A 164 15.38 -4.72 -1.62
CA VAL A 164 15.35 -5.93 -2.46
C VAL A 164 16.68 -6.69 -2.34
N GLU A 165 17.82 -6.00 -2.37
CA GLU A 165 19.13 -6.67 -2.19
C GLU A 165 19.27 -7.35 -0.82
N ASN A 166 18.79 -6.71 0.25
CA ASN A 166 18.89 -7.25 1.61
C ASN A 166 17.86 -8.36 1.92
N GLY A 167 16.70 -8.34 1.26
CA GLY A 167 15.63 -9.35 1.40
C GLY A 167 15.84 -10.64 0.59
N VAL A 168 16.96 -10.74 -0.16
CA VAL A 168 17.36 -11.92 -0.95
C VAL A 168 18.37 -12.79 -0.18
N SER A 169 18.42 -12.72 1.16
CA SER A 169 19.25 -13.64 1.94
C SER A 169 18.84 -15.10 1.69
N GLU A 170 19.75 -15.88 1.09
CA GLU A 170 19.62 -17.31 0.71
C GLU A 170 19.08 -18.24 1.81
#